data_AF-A0A2N1MC72-F1
#
_entry.id   AF-A0A2N1MC72-F1
#
_cell.length_a   1.000
_cell.length_b   1.000
_cell.length_c   1.000
_cell.angle_alpha   90.00
_cell.angle_beta   90.00
_cell.angle_gamma   90.00
#
_symmetry.space_group_name_H-M   'P 1'
#
loop_
_entity.id
_entity.type
_entity.pdbx_description
1 polymer ?
#
loop_
_entity_poly.entity_id
_entity_poly.type
_entity_poly.pdbx_seq_one_letter_code
_entity_poly.pdbx_strand_id
1 'polypeptide(L)'
;MVKISMEAIERLYDEVNNFLRNDNGSSFLKMAYEEVLFLVVFTGKKKYYSIPHTRKPNFNNKFFIRGVETVKRRQSSIFHEIGKRIMEESTRVNNTRTLKQVVEDVLKKTVKDIFQTDLNEIIKTAM
;
A
#
# COMPACT_ATOMS: atom_id res chain seq x y z
N MET A 1 -16.25 -2.80 6.00
CA MET A 1 -15.40 -1.59 5.94
C MET A 1 -15.28 -1.05 4.52
N VAL A 2 -14.62 -1.73 3.57
CA VAL A 2 -14.47 -1.23 2.18
C VAL A 2 -15.77 -0.77 1.52
N LYS A 3 -16.81 -1.64 1.51
CA LYS A 3 -18.13 -1.29 0.93
C LYS A 3 -18.76 -0.06 1.60
N ILE A 4 -18.69 0.00 2.94
CA ILE A 4 -19.21 1.13 3.72
C ILE A 4 -18.49 2.43 3.32
N SER A 5 -17.16 2.39 3.17
CA SER A 5 -16.38 3.56 2.71
C SER A 5 -16.72 3.96 1.28
N MET A 6 -16.98 2.99 0.39
CA MET A 6 -17.42 3.25 -0.99
C MET A 6 -18.81 3.90 -1.04
N GLU A 7 -19.77 3.42 -0.25
CA GLU A 7 -21.10 4.04 -0.18
C GLU A 7 -21.05 5.44 0.46
N ALA A 8 -20.19 5.63 1.47
CA ALA A 8 -20.01 6.93 2.12
C ALA A 8 -19.38 7.96 1.18
N ILE A 9 -18.38 7.58 0.38
CA ILE A 9 -17.68 8.51 -0.52
C ILE A 9 -18.56 8.92 -1.71
N GLU A 10 -19.49 8.07 -2.15
CA GLU A 10 -20.48 8.44 -3.18
C GLU A 10 -21.38 9.59 -2.69
N ARG A 11 -21.85 9.53 -1.43
CA ARG A 11 -22.64 10.63 -0.83
C ARG A 11 -21.82 11.90 -0.68
N LEU A 12 -20.59 11.77 -0.17
CA LEU A 12 -19.66 12.90 -0.01
C LEU A 12 -19.28 13.53 -1.35
N TYR A 13 -19.17 12.74 -2.42
CA TYR A 13 -18.86 13.23 -3.75
C TYR A 13 -19.91 14.25 -4.22
N ASP A 14 -21.20 13.96 -4.03
CA ASP A 14 -22.28 14.87 -4.42
C ASP A 14 -22.28 16.13 -3.54
N GLU A 15 -22.12 15.97 -2.22
CA GLU A 15 -22.06 17.10 -1.27
C GLU A 15 -20.89 18.04 -1.56
N VAL A 16 -19.69 17.48 -1.76
CA VAL A 16 -18.47 18.25 -2.07
C VAL A 16 -18.61 18.95 -3.41
N ASN A 17 -19.12 18.29 -4.45
CA ASN A 17 -19.26 18.92 -5.76
C ASN A 17 -20.34 20.00 -5.78
N ASN A 18 -21.43 19.82 -5.03
CA ASN A 18 -22.44 20.87 -4.84
C ASN A 18 -21.85 22.08 -4.10
N PHE A 19 -21.07 21.83 -3.04
CA PHE A 19 -20.37 22.89 -2.31
C PHE A 19 -19.39 23.65 -3.23
N LEU A 20 -18.52 22.94 -3.94
CA LEU A 20 -17.55 23.54 -4.86
C LEU A 20 -18.23 24.34 -5.98
N ARG A 21 -19.36 23.86 -6.50
CA ARG A 21 -20.13 24.59 -7.52
C ARG A 21 -20.72 25.88 -6.98
N ASN A 22 -21.26 25.84 -5.76
CA ASN A 22 -21.87 27.01 -5.13
C ASN A 22 -20.81 28.07 -4.77
N ASP A 23 -19.64 27.65 -4.32
CA ASP A 23 -18.52 28.52 -3.94
C ASP A 23 -17.85 29.16 -5.17
N ASN A 24 -17.57 28.38 -6.20
CA ASN A 24 -16.84 28.86 -7.39
C ASN A 24 -17.75 29.47 -8.47
N GLY A 25 -19.07 29.32 -8.36
CA GLY A 25 -20.04 29.72 -9.40
C GLY A 25 -19.96 28.91 -10.70
N SER A 26 -19.15 27.86 -10.75
CA SER A 26 -18.97 26.99 -11.92
C SER A 26 -18.68 25.55 -11.52
N SER A 27 -18.90 24.61 -12.44
CA SER A 27 -18.62 23.18 -12.26
C SER A 27 -17.24 22.74 -12.76
N PHE A 28 -16.33 23.70 -13.00
CA PHE A 28 -14.98 23.39 -13.51
C PHE A 28 -14.13 22.67 -12.47
N LEU A 29 -14.18 23.12 -11.21
CA LEU A 29 -13.54 22.45 -10.09
C LEU A 29 -14.48 21.40 -9.51
N LYS A 30 -14.11 20.13 -9.61
CA LYS A 30 -14.87 19.00 -9.07
C LYS A 30 -13.95 17.93 -8.47
N MET A 31 -14.42 17.30 -7.41
CA MET A 31 -13.84 16.07 -6.90
C MET A 31 -14.20 14.92 -7.84
N ALA A 32 -13.25 14.02 -8.09
CA ALA A 32 -13.49 12.75 -8.77
C ALA A 32 -13.22 11.61 -7.79
N TYR A 33 -14.03 10.56 -7.83
CA TYR A 33 -13.74 9.33 -7.12
C TYR A 33 -12.66 8.54 -7.88
N GLU A 34 -11.59 8.16 -7.19
CA GLU A 34 -10.51 7.33 -7.75
C GLU A 34 -10.57 5.90 -7.18
N GLU A 35 -10.29 5.75 -5.88
CA GLU A 35 -10.22 4.44 -5.21
C GLU A 35 -10.31 4.57 -3.68
N VAL A 36 -10.75 3.48 -3.03
CA VAL A 36 -10.61 3.28 -1.59
C VAL A 36 -9.39 2.42 -1.32
N LEU A 37 -8.43 2.96 -0.55
CA LEU A 37 -7.28 2.20 -0.06
C LEU A 37 -7.63 1.56 1.29
N PHE A 38 -7.62 0.23 1.37
CA PHE A 38 -7.89 -0.49 2.61
C PHE A 38 -6.84 -1.57 2.86
N LEU A 39 -6.62 -1.87 4.15
CA LEU A 39 -5.40 -2.46 4.69
C LEU A 39 -4.17 -1.61 4.33
N VAL A 40 -4.26 -0.32 4.64
CA VAL A 40 -3.20 0.67 4.40
C VAL A 40 -2.17 0.65 5.52
N VAL A 41 -0.90 0.68 5.16
CA VAL A 41 0.23 0.80 6.07
C VAL A 41 1.00 2.08 5.77
N PHE A 42 1.04 2.99 6.74
CA PHE A 42 1.83 4.22 6.66
C PHE A 42 3.18 4.03 7.34
N THR A 43 4.26 4.25 6.60
CA THR A 43 5.64 4.17 7.13
C THR A 43 6.30 5.54 7.24
N GLY A 44 5.69 6.58 6.67
CA GLY A 44 6.12 7.96 6.82
C GLY A 44 5.42 8.90 5.85
N LYS A 45 5.83 10.18 5.85
CA LYS A 45 5.29 11.18 4.91
C LYS A 45 5.58 10.76 3.47
N LYS A 46 4.52 10.67 2.64
CA LYS A 46 4.58 10.17 1.25
C LYS A 46 5.08 8.73 1.12
N LYS A 47 5.11 7.94 2.21
CA LYS A 47 5.54 6.54 2.23
C LYS A 47 4.45 5.65 2.80
N TYR A 48 3.75 4.94 1.93
CA TYR A 48 2.69 4.02 2.30
C TYR A 48 2.42 2.98 1.22
N TYR A 49 1.75 1.91 1.60
CA TYR A 49 1.25 0.90 0.69
C TYR A 49 -0.10 0.35 1.15
N SER A 50 -0.88 -0.18 0.22
CA SER A 50 -2.25 -0.63 0.48
C SER A 50 -2.79 -1.49 -0.67
N ILE A 51 -3.97 -2.07 -0.45
CA ILE A 51 -4.73 -2.72 -1.52
C ILE A 51 -5.76 -1.71 -2.05
N PRO A 52 -5.70 -1.36 -3.34
CA PRO A 52 -6.65 -0.43 -3.94
C PRO A 52 -7.97 -1.13 -4.30
N HIS A 53 -9.08 -0.47 -3.99
CA HIS A 53 -10.42 -0.90 -4.35
C HIS A 53 -11.12 0.20 -5.16
N THR A 54 -11.21 0.00 -6.47
CA THR A 54 -11.82 0.97 -7.39
C THR A 54 -13.34 0.85 -7.40
N ARG A 55 -13.90 -0.21 -8.01
CA ARG A 55 -15.37 -0.35 -8.18
C ARG A 55 -16.02 -1.33 -7.20
N LYS A 56 -15.30 -2.40 -6.86
CA LYS A 56 -15.76 -3.45 -5.96
C LYS A 56 -14.64 -3.83 -5.01
N PRO A 57 -14.96 -4.28 -3.78
CA PRO A 57 -13.96 -4.83 -2.88
C PRO A 57 -13.22 -5.98 -3.57
N ASN A 58 -11.91 -5.86 -3.66
CA ASN A 58 -11.03 -6.89 -4.22
C ASN A 58 -9.72 -6.92 -3.41
N PHE A 59 -9.59 -7.92 -2.55
CA PHE A 59 -8.40 -8.10 -1.70
C PHE A 59 -7.22 -8.76 -2.43
N ASN A 60 -7.45 -9.27 -3.64
CA ASN A 60 -6.43 -9.92 -4.46
C ASN A 60 -5.86 -8.95 -5.50
N ASN A 61 -6.03 -7.65 -5.30
CA ASN A 61 -5.55 -6.63 -6.22
C ASN A 61 -4.05 -6.38 -6.05
N LYS A 62 -3.39 -5.86 -7.08
CA LYS A 62 -1.98 -5.46 -6.99
C LYS A 62 -1.81 -4.35 -5.95
N PHE A 63 -0.73 -4.42 -5.16
CA PHE A 63 -0.41 -3.37 -4.20
C PHE A 63 -0.28 -1.99 -4.85
N PHE A 64 -0.94 -1.01 -4.23
CA PHE A 64 -0.64 0.40 -4.42
C PHE A 64 0.53 0.74 -3.50
N ILE A 65 1.65 1.21 -4.04
CA ILE A 65 2.87 1.51 -3.28
C ILE A 65 3.32 2.93 -3.62
N ARG A 66 3.45 3.77 -2.59
CA ARG A 66 3.94 5.15 -2.73
C ARG A 66 5.18 5.34 -1.87
N GLY A 67 6.30 5.70 -2.50
CA GLY A 67 7.51 6.20 -1.83
C GLY A 67 8.28 5.21 -0.95
N VAL A 68 7.81 3.97 -0.79
CA VAL A 68 8.48 2.91 -0.03
C VAL A 68 9.79 2.50 -0.72
N GLU A 69 10.83 2.22 0.06
CA GLU A 69 12.17 1.87 -0.43
C GLU A 69 12.19 0.57 -1.24
N THR A 70 11.27 -0.35 -0.98
CA THR A 70 11.20 -1.70 -1.55
C THR A 70 10.92 -1.72 -3.05
N VAL A 71 10.43 -0.62 -3.61
CA VAL A 71 10.18 -0.47 -5.07
C VAL A 71 11.26 0.35 -5.77
N LYS A 72 12.30 0.81 -5.06
CA LYS A 72 13.37 1.61 -5.65
C LYS A 72 14.44 0.71 -6.28
N ARG A 73 14.82 1.00 -7.53
CA ARG A 73 15.79 0.23 -8.36
C ARG A 73 17.16 -0.04 -7.70
N ARG A 74 17.56 0.74 -6.69
CA ARG A 74 18.90 0.69 -6.07
C ARG A 74 18.99 -0.24 -4.85
N GLN A 75 18.16 -1.27 -4.77
CA GLN A 75 18.22 -2.23 -3.66
C GLN A 75 18.54 -3.62 -4.18
N SER A 76 19.14 -4.45 -3.34
CA SER A 76 19.41 -5.85 -3.65
C SER A 76 18.10 -6.62 -3.88
N SER A 77 18.17 -7.75 -4.58
CA SER A 77 16.98 -8.58 -4.82
C SER A 77 16.41 -9.11 -3.52
N ILE A 78 17.26 -9.51 -2.56
CA ILE A 78 16.83 -9.94 -1.23
C ILE A 78 16.05 -8.85 -0.49
N PHE A 79 16.42 -7.58 -0.64
CA PHE A 79 15.69 -6.47 -0.04
C PHE A 79 14.29 -6.30 -0.64
N HIS A 80 14.17 -6.48 -1.97
CA HIS A 80 12.87 -6.44 -2.64
C HIS A 80 11.99 -7.60 -2.20
N GLU A 81 12.56 -8.80 -2.06
CA GLU A 81 11.84 -9.99 -1.63
C GLU A 81 11.34 -9.88 -0.18
N ILE A 82 12.22 -9.51 0.76
CA ILE A 82 11.86 -9.25 2.15
C ILE A 82 10.75 -8.20 2.21
N GLY A 83 10.93 -7.10 1.47
CA GLY A 83 9.94 -6.03 1.38
C GLY A 83 8.58 -6.52 0.89
N LYS A 84 8.56 -7.32 -0.17
CA LYS A 84 7.34 -7.92 -0.72
C LYS A 84 6.66 -8.83 0.29
N ARG A 85 7.41 -9.73 0.95
CA ARG A 85 6.89 -10.62 2.00
C ARG A 85 6.27 -9.83 3.16
N ILE A 86 6.91 -8.76 3.62
CA ILE A 86 6.35 -7.88 4.68
C ILE A 86 5.04 -7.24 4.23
N MET A 87 4.98 -6.70 3.01
CA MET A 87 3.76 -6.09 2.47
C MET A 87 2.62 -7.11 2.38
N GLU A 88 2.90 -8.32 1.88
CA GLU A 88 1.91 -9.40 1.78
C GLU A 88 1.40 -9.88 3.13
N GLU A 89 2.29 -10.11 4.09
CA GLU A 89 1.93 -10.60 5.42
C GLU A 89 1.16 -9.56 6.25
N SER A 90 1.55 -8.28 6.16
CA SER A 90 0.92 -7.19 6.92
C SER A 90 -0.46 -6.79 6.40
N THR A 91 -0.72 -7.00 5.10
CA THR A 91 -1.98 -6.64 4.44
C THR A 91 -2.94 -7.83 4.28
N ARG A 92 -2.70 -8.96 4.97
CA ARG A 92 -3.70 -10.05 4.99
C ARG A 92 -4.91 -9.62 5.82
N VAL A 93 -6.09 -9.93 5.30
CA VAL A 93 -7.38 -9.59 5.95
C VAL A 93 -7.49 -10.19 7.36
N ASN A 94 -6.89 -11.37 7.57
CA ASN A 94 -6.89 -12.08 8.85
C ASN A 94 -5.61 -11.85 9.68
N ASN A 95 -4.76 -10.89 9.31
CA ASN A 95 -3.54 -10.62 10.08
C ASN A 95 -3.89 -9.95 11.41
N THR A 96 -3.57 -10.63 12.50
CA THR A 96 -3.73 -10.11 13.87
C THR A 96 -2.43 -9.53 14.45
N ARG A 97 -1.31 -9.69 13.74
CA ARG A 97 0.02 -9.22 14.18
C ARG A 97 0.21 -7.76 13.87
N THR A 98 0.94 -7.07 14.75
CA THR A 98 1.44 -5.72 14.49
C THR A 98 2.46 -5.73 13.35
N LEU A 99 2.65 -4.58 12.69
CA LEU A 99 3.66 -4.44 11.64
C LEU A 99 5.06 -4.80 12.15
N LYS A 100 5.41 -4.40 13.38
CA LYS A 100 6.70 -4.72 14.01
C LYS A 100 6.90 -6.25 14.11
N GLN A 101 5.90 -6.98 14.58
CA GLN A 101 5.95 -8.44 14.66
C GLN A 101 6.09 -9.09 13.29
N VAL A 102 5.36 -8.62 12.28
CA VAL A 102 5.49 -9.12 10.90
C VAL A 102 6.92 -8.92 10.39
N VAL A 103 7.50 -7.74 10.62
CA VAL A 103 8.89 -7.44 10.23
C VAL A 103 9.86 -8.37 10.95
N GLU A 104 9.75 -8.52 12.26
CA GLU A 104 10.60 -9.42 13.04
C GLU A 104 10.50 -10.89 12.58
N ASP A 105 9.29 -11.37 12.32
CA ASP A 105 9.04 -12.73 11.84
C ASP A 105 9.68 -12.98 10.47
N VAL A 106 9.50 -12.03 9.53
CA VAL A 106 10.09 -12.14 8.19
C VAL A 106 11.61 -12.11 8.27
N LEU A 107 12.19 -11.20 9.05
CA LEU A 107 13.65 -11.12 9.22
C LEU A 107 14.22 -12.39 9.86
N LYS A 108 13.58 -12.93 10.91
CA LYS A 108 14.01 -14.18 11.54
C LYS A 108 13.99 -15.36 10.57
N LYS A 109 12.99 -15.42 9.68
CA LYS A 109 12.93 -16.45 8.62
C LYS A 109 14.06 -16.26 7.62
N THR A 110 14.21 -15.05 7.09
CA THR A 110 15.26 -14.75 6.11
C THR A 110 16.67 -15.03 6.64
N VAL A 111 16.97 -14.73 7.91
CA VAL A 111 18.28 -15.05 8.51
C VAL A 111 18.51 -16.55 8.63
N LYS A 112 17.48 -17.36 8.90
CA LYS A 112 17.63 -18.83 8.93
C LYS A 112 17.93 -19.39 7.54
N ASP A 113 17.31 -18.81 6.53
CA ASP A 113 17.43 -19.25 5.14
C ASP A 113 18.67 -18.67 4.44
N ILE A 114 19.36 -17.69 5.06
CA ILE A 114 20.45 -16.92 4.42
C ILE A 114 21.64 -17.79 4.01
N PHE A 115 21.89 -18.88 4.73
CA PHE A 115 22.95 -19.84 4.40
C PHE A 115 22.66 -20.62 3.10
N GLN A 116 21.42 -20.57 2.60
CA GLN A 116 20.98 -21.18 1.35
C GLN A 116 20.85 -20.15 0.21
N THR A 117 21.04 -18.86 0.49
CA THR A 117 20.87 -17.77 -0.47
C THR A 117 22.14 -17.56 -1.31
N ASP A 118 21.98 -17.37 -2.62
CA ASP A 118 23.09 -17.00 -3.51
C ASP A 118 23.62 -15.60 -3.13
N LEU A 119 24.94 -15.47 -3.01
CA LEU A 119 25.62 -14.20 -2.75
C LEU A 119 25.22 -13.12 -3.77
N ASN A 120 24.92 -13.50 -5.01
CA ASN A 120 24.46 -12.57 -6.05
C ASN A 120 23.17 -11.83 -5.67
N GLU A 121 22.30 -12.43 -4.85
CA GLU A 121 21.05 -11.81 -4.41
C GLU A 121 21.25 -10.72 -3.35
N ILE A 122 22.42 -10.72 -2.72
CA ILE A 122 22.81 -9.75 -1.68
C ILE A 122 23.51 -8.55 -2.30
N ILE A 123 24.11 -8.71 -3.49
CA ILE A 123 24.85 -7.66 -4.17
C ILE A 123 23.92 -6.48 -4.49
N LYS A 124 24.40 -5.29 -4.18
CA LYS A 124 23.78 -4.02 -4.55
C LYS A 124 24.62 -3.38 -5.64
N THR A 125 24.00 -3.03 -6.76
CA THR A 125 24.68 -2.31 -7.83
C THR A 125 25.09 -0.93 -7.33
N ALA A 126 26.40 -0.70 -7.20
CA ALA A 126 26.98 0.62 -7.00
C ALA A 126 26.95 1.40 -8.32
N MET A 127 26.94 2.73 -8.23
CA MET A 127 27.05 3.63 -9.38
C MET A 127 28.49 4.12 -9.50
#